data_AF-M0FAF0-F1
#
_entry.id   AF-M0FAF0-F1
#
_cell.length_a   1.000
_cell.length_b   1.000
_cell.length_c   1.000
_cell.angle_alpha   90.00
_cell.angle_beta   90.00
_cell.angle_gamma   90.00
#
_symmetry.space_group_name_H-M   'P 1'
#
loop_
_entity.id
_entity.type
_entity.pdbx_description
1 polymer ?
#
loop_
_entity_poly.entity_id
_entity_poly.type
_entity_poly.pdbx_seq_one_letter_code
_entity_poly.pdbx_strand_id
1 'polypeptide(L)'
;MTATVRNPANETRSERIEYVFSGSTITNRTVRLAGGASREVQFELTASGRLTGTETVSTGTYVHGVRNASGAGIPRYLRVTPDVDLAVEAFQAPATAPSDREFVVLATVSNPAGTTITRDVAYRFAGTTISEKTITVGSGEQRQVAFAVTTERIEAADSLIQRGRTYDHSIETAGGATVSDAIRLRSEPSARAAALTTRDVQLPSDLREDTRYAVAVTVRNVGTTAFDGQFVYRLNGTAVATQSRNIPSGQQRTISFEIAYADIERAAQPLSTRTSTQSLTVGNASLASEDVTVHGRIEDTHTESPTPRQAANFTNDSAGDPEASRATCERGFFSRCGEKTIDQMTLTLIGTLSSVVAILYEMLSGT
;
A
#
# COMPACT_ATOMS: atom_id res chain seq x y z
N MET A 1 7.61 20.05 9.18
CA MET A 1 7.22 20.24 10.60
C MET A 1 6.95 21.71 10.84
N THR A 2 5.90 22.02 11.58
CA THR A 2 5.44 23.39 11.84
C THR A 2 5.43 23.64 13.34
N ALA A 3 5.84 24.84 13.77
CA ALA A 3 5.83 25.25 15.18
C ALA A 3 5.51 26.74 15.32
N THR A 4 4.77 27.10 16.37
CA THR A 4 4.44 28.50 16.68
C THR A 4 5.43 29.06 17.68
N VAL A 5 6.11 30.13 17.28
CA VAL A 5 7.05 30.88 18.10
C VAL A 5 6.36 32.14 18.61
N ARG A 6 6.29 32.33 19.93
CA ARG A 6 5.65 33.48 20.57
C ARG A 6 6.63 34.21 21.46
N ASN A 7 6.76 35.53 21.31
CA ASN A 7 7.48 36.41 22.22
C ASN A 7 6.53 36.97 23.29
N PRO A 8 6.55 36.48 24.53
CA PRO A 8 5.65 36.94 25.58
C PRO A 8 6.10 38.25 26.24
N ALA A 9 7.34 38.71 25.99
CA ALA A 9 7.84 39.95 26.56
C ALA A 9 7.23 41.17 25.84
N ASN A 10 7.38 42.36 26.43
CA ASN A 10 6.92 43.62 25.84
C ASN A 10 7.96 44.27 24.91
N GLU A 11 9.15 43.69 24.79
CA GLU A 11 10.25 44.19 23.96
C GLU A 11 10.47 43.32 22.72
N THR A 12 11.13 43.86 21.70
CA THR A 12 11.51 43.09 20.50
C THR A 12 12.66 42.13 20.84
N ARG A 13 12.49 40.84 20.54
CA ARG A 13 13.53 39.81 20.75
C ARG A 13 13.86 39.07 19.47
N SER A 14 15.10 38.61 19.39
CA SER A 14 15.58 37.70 18.33
C SER A 14 16.04 36.41 18.99
N GLU A 15 15.63 35.27 18.45
CA GLU A 15 16.04 33.96 18.96
C GLU A 15 16.35 33.01 17.82
N ARG A 16 17.35 32.16 18.03
CA ARG A 16 17.67 31.05 17.14
C ARG A 16 16.71 29.90 17.43
N ILE A 17 15.93 29.54 16.41
CA ILE A 17 15.02 28.42 16.44
C ILE A 17 15.62 27.30 15.60
N GLU A 18 15.74 26.12 16.19
CA GLU A 18 16.42 24.96 15.64
C GLU A 18 15.42 23.84 15.38
N TYR A 19 15.50 23.23 14.20
CA TYR A 19 14.96 21.90 14.01
C TYR A 19 16.04 20.88 14.37
N VAL A 20 15.68 19.97 15.28
CA VAL A 20 16.57 18.97 15.86
C VAL A 20 16.06 17.59 15.50
N PHE A 21 16.99 16.70 15.19
CA PHE A 21 16.76 15.28 14.96
C PHE A 21 17.84 14.47 15.66
N SER A 22 17.45 13.47 16.45
CA SER A 22 18.39 12.59 17.17
C SER A 22 19.41 13.37 18.01
N GLY A 23 18.98 14.47 18.63
CA GLY A 23 19.84 15.37 19.41
C GLY A 23 20.68 16.36 18.59
N SER A 24 20.76 16.19 17.26
CA SER A 24 21.55 17.04 16.36
C SER A 24 20.71 18.14 15.73
N THR A 25 21.22 19.37 15.72
CA THR A 25 20.59 20.50 15.02
C THR A 25 20.79 20.33 13.51
N ILE A 26 19.69 20.10 12.79
CA ILE A 26 19.69 19.85 11.34
C ILE A 26 19.67 21.15 10.55
N THR A 27 18.80 22.07 10.98
CA THR A 27 18.69 23.40 10.38
C THR A 27 18.23 24.38 11.45
N ASN A 28 18.53 25.65 11.27
CA ASN A 28 18.13 26.70 12.20
C ASN A 28 17.78 27.98 11.46
N ARG A 29 16.98 28.81 12.13
CA ARG A 29 16.57 30.11 11.63
C ARG A 29 16.49 31.09 12.79
N THR A 30 16.96 32.32 12.57
CA THR A 30 16.74 33.39 13.52
C THR A 30 15.36 34.01 13.29
N VAL A 31 14.54 34.06 14.34
CA VAL A 31 13.22 34.68 14.33
C VAL A 31 13.24 35.91 15.21
N ARG A 32 12.91 37.07 14.63
CA ARG A 32 12.76 38.34 15.35
C ARG A 32 11.28 38.69 15.47
N LEU A 33 10.81 38.92 16.71
CA LEU A 33 9.42 39.24 17.01
C LEU A 33 9.33 40.46 17.91
N ALA A 34 8.37 41.34 17.62
CA ALA A 34 7.96 42.40 18.54
C ALA A 34 7.38 41.80 19.84
N GLY A 35 7.20 42.65 20.86
CA GLY A 35 6.59 42.22 22.11
C GLY A 35 5.16 41.71 21.91
N GLY A 36 4.79 40.62 22.59
CA GLY A 36 3.50 39.95 22.47
C GLY A 36 3.23 39.21 21.15
N ALA A 37 4.07 39.38 20.13
CA ALA A 37 3.84 38.81 18.79
C ALA A 37 4.10 37.31 18.74
N SER A 38 3.46 36.64 17.77
CA SER A 38 3.73 35.24 17.45
C SER A 38 3.92 35.05 15.95
N ARG A 39 4.64 33.98 15.59
CA ARG A 39 4.92 33.62 14.21
C ARG A 39 5.04 32.11 14.08
N GLU A 40 4.41 31.58 13.04
CA GLU A 40 4.62 30.19 12.64
C GLU A 40 5.94 30.05 11.88
N VAL A 41 6.70 29.01 12.22
CA VAL A 41 7.89 28.58 11.50
C VAL A 41 7.70 27.16 10.99
N GLN A 42 7.97 26.99 9.70
CA GLN A 42 7.93 25.72 9.01
C GLN A 42 9.35 25.28 8.66
N PHE A 43 9.64 24.02 8.94
CA PHE A 43 10.85 23.32 8.53
C PHE A 43 10.44 22.19 7.59
N GLU A 44 10.88 22.29 6.33
CA GLU A 44 10.70 21.23 5.34
C GLU A 44 11.89 20.28 5.41
N LEU A 45 11.60 18.99 5.37
CA LEU A 45 12.58 17.93 5.34
C LEU A 45 12.28 17.11 4.10
N THR A 46 13.26 16.94 3.23
CA THR A 46 13.15 16.01 2.13
C THR A 46 13.50 14.62 2.66
N ALA A 47 12.55 13.69 2.54
CA ALA A 47 12.68 12.30 2.98
C ALA A 47 13.61 11.49 2.06
N SER A 48 14.77 12.04 1.69
CA SER A 48 15.79 11.36 0.88
C SER A 48 16.66 10.38 1.71
N GLY A 49 16.23 10.03 2.93
CA GLY A 49 17.04 9.27 3.89
C GLY A 49 18.26 10.02 4.42
N ARG A 50 18.44 11.30 4.05
CA ARG A 50 19.60 12.14 4.35
C ARG A 50 19.17 13.39 5.11
N LEU A 51 19.32 13.38 6.43
CA LEU A 51 18.95 14.52 7.28
C LEU A 51 20.04 15.62 7.30
N THR A 52 21.27 15.30 6.91
CA THR A 52 22.41 16.24 6.88
C THR A 52 23.20 16.24 5.57
N GLY A 53 22.62 15.66 4.50
CA GLY A 53 23.23 15.69 3.16
C GLY A 53 24.18 14.53 2.83
N THR A 54 24.66 13.75 3.81
CA THR A 54 25.58 12.61 3.52
C THR A 54 25.33 11.32 4.30
N GLU A 55 24.62 11.33 5.43
CA GLU A 55 24.48 10.16 6.30
C GLU A 55 23.11 9.48 6.16
N THR A 56 23.10 8.15 6.05
CA THR A 56 21.89 7.31 6.09
C THR A 56 21.39 7.19 7.53
N VAL A 57 20.11 7.43 7.76
CA VAL A 57 19.49 7.24 9.09
C VAL A 57 19.26 5.74 9.32
N SER A 58 19.84 5.18 10.38
CA SER A 58 19.60 3.77 10.73
C SER A 58 18.18 3.57 11.24
N THR A 59 17.71 2.32 11.23
CA THR A 59 16.42 1.96 11.82
C THR A 59 16.43 2.23 13.31
N GLY A 60 15.36 2.80 13.85
CA GLY A 60 15.29 3.15 15.27
C GLY A 60 14.13 4.07 15.60
N THR A 61 13.99 4.40 16.89
CA THR A 61 13.09 5.48 17.32
C THR A 61 13.95 6.69 17.67
N TYR A 62 13.67 7.80 17.02
CA TYR A 62 14.37 9.06 17.16
C TYR A 62 13.45 10.10 17.78
N VAL A 63 14.03 11.04 18.53
CA VAL A 63 13.32 12.27 18.88
C VAL A 63 13.64 13.32 17.84
N HIS A 64 12.60 13.97 17.34
CA HIS A 64 12.72 15.14 16.47
C HIS A 64 11.81 16.25 16.96
N GLY A 65 12.12 17.50 16.60
CA GLY A 65 11.27 18.60 16.98
C GLY A 65 11.92 19.95 16.76
N VAL A 66 11.20 21.00 17.13
CA VAL A 66 11.72 22.36 17.10
C VAL A 66 12.08 22.75 18.53
N ARG A 67 13.25 23.36 18.74
CA ARG A 67 13.71 23.93 20.03
C ARG A 67 14.34 25.30 19.84
N ASN A 68 14.40 26.09 20.91
CA ASN A 68 15.16 27.32 20.95
C ASN A 68 16.60 27.08 21.45
N ALA A 69 17.39 28.16 21.55
CA ALA A 69 18.75 28.11 22.07
C ALA A 69 18.84 27.64 23.54
N SER A 70 17.79 27.80 24.34
CA SER A 70 17.75 27.31 25.73
C SER A 70 17.34 25.83 25.86
N GLY A 71 17.06 25.15 24.74
CA GLY A 71 16.60 23.76 24.73
C GLY A 71 15.09 23.57 24.90
N ALA A 72 14.32 24.64 25.12
CA ALA A 72 12.87 24.59 25.23
C ALA A 72 12.23 24.41 23.84
N GLY A 73 11.24 23.53 23.73
CA GLY A 73 10.60 23.25 22.44
C GLY A 73 9.56 22.14 22.49
N ILE A 74 9.19 21.65 21.30
CA ILE A 74 8.17 20.61 21.12
C ILE A 74 8.84 19.36 20.50
N PRO A 75 9.27 18.39 21.32
CA PRO A 75 9.79 17.11 20.84
C PRO A 75 8.66 16.16 20.44
N ARG A 76 8.93 15.27 19.49
CA ARG A 76 8.07 14.19 19.01
C ARG A 76 8.92 12.96 18.70
N TYR A 77 8.34 11.77 18.80
CA TYR A 77 8.99 10.55 18.33
C TYR A 77 8.79 10.37 16.82
N LEU A 78 9.87 10.02 16.13
CA LEU A 78 9.86 9.48 14.77
C LEU A 78 10.41 8.06 14.82
N ARG A 79 9.66 7.07 14.34
CA ARG A 79 10.20 5.72 14.14
C ARG A 79 10.65 5.58 12.69
N VAL A 80 11.92 5.23 12.49
CA VAL A 80 12.48 4.82 11.20
C VAL A 80 12.52 3.30 11.20
N THR A 81 11.77 2.69 10.29
CA THR A 81 11.74 1.24 10.09
C THR A 81 12.68 0.83 8.96
N PRO A 82 13.16 -0.42 8.92
CA PRO A 82 13.89 -0.91 7.75
C PRO A 82 13.00 -0.78 6.52
N ASP A 83 13.61 -0.42 5.39
CA ASP A 83 12.96 -0.47 4.09
C ASP A 83 12.92 -1.93 3.65
N VAL A 84 11.93 -2.68 4.16
CA VAL A 84 11.72 -4.08 3.81
C VAL A 84 10.91 -4.14 2.52
N ASP A 85 11.29 -5.02 1.60
CA ASP A 85 10.55 -5.22 0.36
C ASP A 85 9.57 -6.39 0.47
N LEU A 86 8.66 -6.47 -0.49
CA LEU A 86 7.85 -7.67 -0.70
C LEU A 86 8.74 -8.78 -1.28
N ALA A 87 8.51 -10.02 -0.87
CA ALA A 87 9.11 -11.18 -1.53
C ALA A 87 8.19 -11.69 -2.64
N VAL A 88 8.75 -12.19 -3.74
CA VAL A 88 7.97 -12.83 -4.80
C VAL A 88 7.99 -14.34 -4.60
N GLU A 89 6.83 -14.90 -4.24
CA GLU A 89 6.66 -16.31 -3.86
C GLU A 89 6.32 -17.21 -5.04
N ALA A 90 5.57 -16.67 -6.00
CA ALA A 90 5.16 -17.41 -7.18
C ALA A 90 5.08 -16.50 -8.40
N PHE A 91 5.39 -17.08 -9.55
CA PHE A 91 5.32 -16.43 -10.84
C PHE A 91 4.72 -17.41 -11.85
N GLN A 92 3.64 -17.00 -12.51
CA GLN A 92 2.97 -17.79 -13.54
C GLN A 92 2.77 -16.95 -14.78
N ALA A 93 3.33 -17.41 -15.88
CA ALA A 93 3.19 -16.77 -17.17
C ALA A 93 3.12 -17.83 -18.28
N PRO A 94 2.55 -17.52 -19.45
CA PRO A 94 2.60 -18.44 -20.57
C PRO A 94 4.01 -18.51 -21.14
N ALA A 95 4.48 -19.71 -21.50
CA ALA A 95 5.75 -19.88 -22.23
C ALA A 95 5.75 -19.23 -23.63
N THR A 96 4.55 -18.99 -24.16
CA THR A 96 4.34 -18.39 -25.49
C THR A 96 3.27 -17.31 -25.40
N ALA A 97 3.61 -16.07 -25.75
CA ALA A 97 2.65 -14.98 -25.86
C ALA A 97 1.91 -15.04 -27.21
N PRO A 98 0.58 -14.93 -27.23
CA PRO A 98 -0.17 -14.82 -28.47
C PRO A 98 0.11 -13.49 -29.17
N SER A 99 0.05 -13.49 -30.49
CA SER A 99 0.40 -12.33 -31.33
C SER A 99 -0.74 -11.33 -31.53
N ASP A 100 -1.96 -11.64 -31.08
CA ASP A 100 -3.19 -10.95 -31.50
C ASP A 100 -4.22 -10.77 -30.38
N ARG A 101 -3.88 -11.14 -29.14
CA ARG A 101 -4.79 -11.06 -27.99
C ARG A 101 -4.01 -10.86 -26.70
N GLU A 102 -4.75 -10.53 -25.65
CA GLU A 102 -4.20 -10.40 -24.30
C GLU A 102 -3.79 -11.77 -23.72
N PHE A 103 -2.71 -11.76 -22.95
CA PHE A 103 -2.35 -12.81 -22.01
C PHE A 103 -2.16 -12.21 -20.61
N VAL A 104 -2.23 -13.07 -19.60
CA VAL A 104 -2.16 -12.72 -18.18
C VAL A 104 -0.89 -13.29 -17.57
N VAL A 105 -0.20 -12.45 -16.81
CA VAL A 105 0.92 -12.83 -15.96
C VAL A 105 0.48 -12.67 -14.51
N LEU A 106 0.65 -13.71 -13.71
CA LEU A 106 0.32 -13.71 -12.28
C LEU A 106 1.60 -13.72 -11.46
N ALA A 107 1.62 -12.92 -10.40
CA ALA A 107 2.66 -12.93 -9.39
C ALA A 107 2.01 -13.00 -8.01
N THR A 108 2.49 -13.88 -7.13
CA THR A 108 2.13 -13.86 -5.72
C THR A 108 3.29 -13.25 -4.94
N VAL A 109 3.00 -12.23 -4.17
CA VAL A 109 3.97 -11.58 -3.29
C VAL A 109 3.59 -11.78 -1.84
N SER A 110 4.58 -11.79 -0.95
CA SER A 110 4.39 -11.84 0.50
C SER A 110 5.05 -10.63 1.17
N ASN A 111 4.49 -10.23 2.31
CA ASN A 111 5.10 -9.23 3.17
C ASN A 111 5.83 -9.93 4.33
N PRO A 112 7.17 -10.01 4.31
CA PRO A 112 7.93 -10.64 5.38
C PRO A 112 8.07 -9.76 6.63
N ALA A 113 7.66 -8.48 6.59
CA ALA A 113 7.77 -7.58 7.71
C ALA A 113 6.59 -7.70 8.69
N GLY A 114 6.85 -7.31 9.95
CA GLY A 114 5.84 -7.21 11.00
C GLY A 114 4.91 -6.00 10.91
N THR A 115 4.87 -5.31 9.76
CA THR A 115 4.06 -4.11 9.51
C THR A 115 3.53 -4.14 8.08
N THR A 116 2.38 -3.53 7.82
CA THR A 116 1.84 -3.36 6.47
C THR A 116 2.83 -2.61 5.57
N ILE A 117 3.02 -3.12 4.35
CA ILE A 117 3.92 -2.54 3.34
C ILE A 117 3.11 -2.17 2.10
N THR A 118 3.44 -1.02 1.51
CA THR A 118 2.97 -0.61 0.19
C THR A 118 4.16 -0.50 -0.76
N ARG A 119 4.10 -1.21 -1.89
CA ARG A 119 5.15 -1.20 -2.93
C ARG A 119 4.56 -1.22 -4.32
N ASP A 120 5.31 -0.69 -5.26
CA ASP A 120 5.06 -0.92 -6.68
C ASP A 120 5.60 -2.29 -7.09
N VAL A 121 4.80 -3.00 -7.89
CA VAL A 121 5.17 -4.25 -8.55
C VAL A 121 5.04 -4.03 -10.04
N ALA A 122 6.13 -4.25 -10.76
CA ALA A 122 6.23 -4.05 -12.19
C ALA A 122 6.35 -5.39 -12.92
N TYR A 123 5.60 -5.55 -14.00
CA TYR A 123 5.88 -6.53 -15.03
C TYR A 123 6.81 -5.91 -16.08
N ARG A 124 7.97 -6.55 -16.28
CA ARG A 124 8.99 -6.11 -17.24
C ARG A 124 9.17 -7.15 -18.34
N PHE A 125 9.52 -6.68 -19.53
CA PHE A 125 9.78 -7.49 -20.70
C PHE A 125 11.05 -6.99 -21.38
N ALA A 126 12.03 -7.88 -21.58
CA ALA A 126 13.37 -7.53 -22.08
C ALA A 126 14.02 -6.36 -21.31
N GLY A 127 13.78 -6.27 -20.01
CA GLY A 127 14.26 -5.17 -19.16
C GLY A 127 13.46 -3.87 -19.26
N THR A 128 12.39 -3.80 -20.05
CA THR A 128 11.52 -2.61 -20.13
C THR A 128 10.25 -2.81 -19.32
N THR A 129 9.86 -1.83 -18.49
CA THR A 129 8.61 -1.89 -17.72
C THR A 129 7.41 -1.75 -18.65
N ILE A 130 6.54 -2.76 -18.65
CA ILE A 130 5.35 -2.83 -19.50
C ILE A 130 4.09 -2.39 -18.74
N SER A 131 4.01 -2.75 -17.46
CA SER A 131 2.90 -2.39 -16.59
C SER A 131 3.37 -2.41 -15.14
N GLU A 132 2.82 -1.52 -14.32
CA GLU A 132 3.16 -1.39 -12.90
C GLU A 132 1.88 -1.22 -12.08
N LYS A 133 1.90 -1.74 -10.85
CA LYS A 133 0.80 -1.65 -9.90
C LYS A 133 1.32 -1.42 -8.50
N THR A 134 0.81 -0.38 -7.84
CA THR A 134 0.98 -0.19 -6.40
C THR A 134 0.08 -1.14 -5.63
N ILE A 135 0.64 -1.91 -4.71
CA ILE A 135 -0.10 -2.84 -3.87
C ILE A 135 0.23 -2.64 -2.40
N THR A 136 -0.75 -2.89 -1.55
CA THR A 136 -0.60 -2.90 -0.10
C THR A 136 -0.85 -4.31 0.41
N VAL A 137 0.06 -4.80 1.25
CA VAL A 137 0.05 -6.15 1.83
C VAL A 137 0.25 -6.04 3.34
N GLY A 138 -0.67 -6.59 4.13
CA GLY A 138 -0.59 -6.61 5.58
C GLY A 138 0.59 -7.46 6.09
N SER A 139 0.87 -7.35 7.39
CA SER A 139 1.98 -8.09 8.02
C SER A 139 1.78 -9.61 7.89
N GLY A 140 2.75 -10.32 7.29
CA GLY A 140 2.68 -11.77 7.11
C GLY A 140 1.67 -12.25 6.08
N GLU A 141 0.99 -11.34 5.37
CA GLU A 141 0.00 -11.68 4.35
C GLU A 141 0.64 -11.92 2.97
N GLN A 142 -0.14 -12.55 2.09
CA GLN A 142 0.20 -12.72 0.68
C GLN A 142 -0.84 -12.04 -0.20
N ARG A 143 -0.40 -11.52 -1.33
CA ARG A 143 -1.28 -10.92 -2.34
C ARG A 143 -0.89 -11.35 -3.74
N GLN A 144 -1.88 -11.64 -4.57
CA GLN A 144 -1.68 -11.91 -5.98
C GLN A 144 -1.88 -10.64 -6.79
N VAL A 145 -1.01 -10.43 -7.76
CA VAL A 145 -1.07 -9.34 -8.74
C VAL A 145 -1.16 -9.95 -10.12
N ALA A 146 -2.13 -9.49 -10.90
CA ALA A 146 -2.33 -9.93 -12.28
C ALA A 146 -2.00 -8.79 -13.25
N PHE A 147 -1.15 -9.05 -14.24
CA PHE A 147 -0.86 -8.12 -15.33
C PHE A 147 -1.45 -8.65 -16.62
N ALA A 148 -2.29 -7.83 -17.24
CA ALA A 148 -2.96 -8.15 -18.49
C ALA A 148 -2.21 -7.40 -19.61
N VAL A 149 -1.64 -8.15 -20.56
CA VAL A 149 -0.63 -7.66 -21.49
C VAL A 149 -0.94 -8.10 -22.91
N THR A 150 -0.77 -7.20 -23.87
CA THR A 150 -0.83 -7.51 -25.30
C THR A 150 0.56 -7.40 -25.93
N THR A 151 0.79 -8.17 -26.99
CA THR A 151 2.05 -8.10 -27.74
C THR A 151 2.27 -6.70 -28.33
N GLU A 152 1.20 -6.01 -28.74
CA GLU A 152 1.27 -4.63 -29.23
C GLU A 152 1.80 -3.66 -28.17
N ARG A 153 1.41 -3.83 -26.89
CA ARG A 153 1.94 -3.00 -25.80
C ARG A 153 3.43 -3.23 -25.58
N ILE A 154 3.87 -4.48 -25.71
CA ILE A 154 5.30 -4.83 -25.59
C ILE A 154 6.10 -4.20 -26.73
N GLU A 155 5.63 -4.35 -27.98
CA GLU A 155 6.28 -3.78 -29.16
C GLU A 155 6.31 -2.24 -29.13
N ALA A 156 5.29 -1.61 -28.55
CA ALA A 156 5.26 -0.16 -28.36
C ALA A 156 6.24 0.34 -27.29
N ALA A 157 6.59 -0.51 -26.32
CA ALA A 157 7.52 -0.15 -25.25
C ALA A 157 8.99 -0.21 -25.70
N ASP A 158 9.33 -1.09 -26.65
CA ASP A 158 10.67 -1.18 -27.23
C ASP A 158 10.63 -1.66 -28.69
N SER A 159 11.11 -0.78 -29.59
CA SER A 159 11.18 -1.02 -31.03
C SER A 159 12.10 -2.17 -31.47
N LEU A 160 12.99 -2.65 -30.59
CA LEU A 160 13.87 -3.80 -30.87
C LEU A 160 13.17 -5.14 -30.66
N ILE A 161 11.97 -5.14 -30.08
CA ILE A 161 11.19 -6.35 -29.88
C ILE A 161 10.60 -6.80 -31.22
N GLN A 162 10.79 -8.09 -31.51
CA GLN A 162 10.33 -8.73 -32.73
C GLN A 162 9.60 -10.01 -32.38
N ARG A 163 8.47 -10.21 -33.05
CA ARG A 163 7.73 -11.47 -32.98
C ARG A 163 8.58 -12.64 -33.50
N GLY A 164 8.28 -13.85 -33.01
CA GLY A 164 8.99 -15.08 -33.35
C GLY A 164 10.25 -15.34 -32.51
N ARG A 165 10.63 -14.41 -31.63
CA ARG A 165 11.79 -14.53 -30.73
C ARG A 165 11.38 -14.82 -29.29
N THR A 166 12.34 -15.28 -28.51
CA THR A 166 12.22 -15.49 -27.06
C THR A 166 12.91 -14.35 -26.34
N TYR A 167 12.29 -13.85 -25.28
CA TYR A 167 12.79 -12.79 -24.43
C TYR A 167 12.63 -13.19 -22.97
N ASP A 168 13.47 -12.60 -22.10
CA ASP A 168 13.23 -12.66 -20.68
C ASP A 168 12.08 -11.71 -20.32
N HIS A 169 11.23 -12.16 -19.42
CA HIS A 169 10.30 -11.29 -18.71
C HIS A 169 10.45 -11.47 -17.21
N SER A 170 10.00 -10.50 -16.44
CA SER A 170 10.14 -10.56 -15.00
C SER A 170 9.02 -9.83 -14.27
N ILE A 171 8.89 -10.19 -13.00
CA ILE A 171 8.23 -9.38 -11.99
C ILE A 171 9.33 -8.75 -11.14
N GLU A 172 9.17 -7.48 -10.84
CA GLU A 172 10.09 -6.72 -9.99
C GLU A 172 9.29 -5.86 -9.01
N THR A 173 9.66 -5.91 -7.75
CA THR A 173 9.15 -5.03 -6.69
C THR A 173 10.06 -3.81 -6.56
N ALA A 174 9.53 -2.67 -6.14
CA ALA A 174 10.30 -1.43 -6.02
C ALA A 174 11.51 -1.50 -5.07
N GLY A 175 11.54 -2.44 -4.11
CA GLY A 175 12.70 -2.67 -3.25
C GLY A 175 13.72 -3.66 -3.81
N GLY A 176 13.51 -4.19 -5.02
CA GLY A 176 14.48 -4.97 -5.79
C GLY A 176 14.29 -6.49 -5.79
N ALA A 177 13.24 -7.05 -5.16
CA ALA A 177 12.94 -8.47 -5.35
C ALA A 177 12.49 -8.73 -6.79
N THR A 178 13.04 -9.79 -7.40
CA THR A 178 12.74 -10.13 -8.80
C THR A 178 12.66 -11.62 -9.04
N VAL A 179 11.80 -12.00 -9.98
CA VAL A 179 11.71 -13.34 -10.55
C VAL A 179 11.51 -13.21 -12.05
N SER A 180 12.18 -14.05 -12.82
CA SER A 180 12.15 -14.02 -14.28
C SER A 180 11.92 -15.39 -14.89
N ASP A 181 11.40 -15.40 -16.11
CA ASP A 181 11.29 -16.59 -16.97
C ASP A 181 11.45 -16.16 -18.44
N ALA A 182 11.49 -17.13 -19.34
CA ALA A 182 11.56 -16.92 -20.77
C ALA A 182 10.17 -17.04 -21.42
N ILE A 183 9.86 -16.10 -22.32
CA ILE A 183 8.62 -16.10 -23.08
C ILE A 183 8.88 -15.91 -24.57
N ARG A 184 8.27 -16.75 -25.39
CA ARG A 184 8.32 -16.64 -26.85
C ARG A 184 7.17 -15.78 -27.37
N LEU A 185 7.47 -14.69 -28.07
CA LEU A 185 6.46 -13.96 -28.83
C LEU A 185 6.13 -14.71 -30.11
N ARG A 186 4.86 -14.95 -30.40
CA ARG A 186 4.46 -15.58 -31.67
C ARG A 186 4.52 -14.61 -32.83
N SER A 187 5.08 -15.07 -33.96
CA SER A 187 5.01 -14.38 -35.25
C SER A 187 3.61 -14.45 -35.84
N GLU A 188 3.03 -15.66 -35.88
CA GLU A 188 1.74 -15.91 -36.51
C GLU A 188 0.62 -16.12 -35.49
N PRO A 189 -0.60 -15.62 -35.78
CA PRO A 189 -1.76 -15.84 -34.94
C PRO A 189 -2.13 -17.32 -34.87
N SER A 190 -2.66 -17.73 -33.72
CA SER A 190 -3.34 -19.03 -33.57
C SER A 190 -4.85 -18.87 -33.83
N ALA A 191 -5.61 -19.96 -33.83
CA ALA A 191 -7.07 -19.87 -33.92
C ALA A 191 -7.62 -18.86 -32.89
N ARG A 192 -8.59 -18.04 -33.30
CA ARG A 192 -9.23 -17.05 -32.43
C ARG A 192 -10.10 -17.74 -31.39
N ALA A 193 -10.36 -17.06 -30.27
CA ALA A 193 -11.26 -17.59 -29.25
C ALA A 193 -12.67 -17.92 -29.80
N ALA A 194 -13.15 -17.16 -30.79
CA ALA A 194 -14.43 -17.43 -31.46
C ALA A 194 -14.47 -18.77 -32.24
N ALA A 195 -13.32 -19.39 -32.52
CA ALA A 195 -13.24 -20.72 -33.11
C ALA A 195 -13.31 -21.85 -32.06
N LEU A 196 -13.47 -21.50 -30.79
CA LEU A 196 -13.60 -22.46 -29.70
C LEU A 196 -15.07 -22.60 -29.30
N THR A 197 -15.56 -23.84 -29.26
CA THR A 197 -16.90 -24.17 -28.75
C THR A 197 -16.75 -24.92 -27.43
N THR A 198 -17.59 -24.60 -26.44
CA THR A 198 -17.56 -25.21 -25.11
C THR A 198 -18.65 -26.26 -24.92
N ARG A 199 -18.34 -27.26 -24.09
CA ARG A 199 -19.25 -28.30 -23.58
C ARG A 199 -18.79 -28.71 -22.17
N ASP A 200 -19.66 -29.43 -21.45
CA ASP A 200 -19.33 -30.03 -20.15
C ASP A 200 -18.72 -29.02 -19.17
N VAL A 201 -19.36 -27.85 -19.06
CA VAL A 201 -18.94 -26.78 -18.14
C VAL A 201 -19.22 -27.24 -16.70
N GLN A 202 -18.19 -27.19 -15.87
CA GLN A 202 -18.25 -27.48 -14.44
C GLN A 202 -17.68 -26.28 -13.70
N LEU A 203 -18.58 -25.49 -13.11
CA LEU A 203 -18.27 -24.32 -12.31
C LEU A 203 -18.92 -24.48 -10.93
N PRO A 204 -18.19 -24.21 -9.82
CA PRO A 204 -18.74 -24.34 -8.47
C PRO A 204 -19.76 -23.23 -8.18
N SER A 205 -20.95 -23.54 -7.67
CA SER A 205 -21.96 -22.52 -7.33
C SER A 205 -21.73 -21.84 -5.98
N ASP A 206 -20.83 -22.38 -5.15
CA ASP A 206 -20.57 -21.95 -3.78
C ASP A 206 -19.07 -22.12 -3.45
N LEU A 207 -18.44 -21.04 -2.98
CA LEU A 207 -17.03 -20.93 -2.63
C LEU A 207 -16.89 -20.55 -1.14
N ARG A 208 -16.23 -21.41 -0.38
CA ARG A 208 -16.07 -21.38 1.08
C ARG A 208 -14.62 -21.62 1.45
N GLU A 209 -14.26 -21.11 2.62
CA GLU A 209 -12.93 -21.27 3.20
C GLU A 209 -12.48 -22.73 3.28
N ASP A 210 -11.16 -22.92 3.25
CA ASP A 210 -10.45 -24.20 3.39
C ASP A 210 -10.85 -25.30 2.39
N THR A 211 -11.58 -24.94 1.34
CA THR A 211 -12.05 -25.87 0.31
C THR A 211 -11.25 -25.71 -0.98
N ARG A 212 -11.09 -26.81 -1.71
CA ARG A 212 -10.54 -26.85 -3.07
C ARG A 212 -11.65 -27.12 -4.07
N TYR A 213 -11.57 -26.45 -5.21
CA TYR A 213 -12.58 -26.47 -6.24
C TYR A 213 -11.98 -26.89 -7.57
N ALA A 214 -12.63 -27.84 -8.22
CA ALA A 214 -12.36 -28.16 -9.61
C ALA A 214 -13.23 -27.26 -10.50
N VAL A 215 -12.57 -26.48 -11.36
CA VAL A 215 -13.22 -25.76 -12.46
C VAL A 215 -12.81 -26.43 -13.75
N ALA A 216 -13.78 -26.87 -14.55
CA ALA A 216 -13.48 -27.55 -15.81
C ALA A 216 -14.41 -27.13 -16.95
N VAL A 217 -13.87 -27.15 -18.17
CA VAL A 217 -14.66 -27.04 -19.41
C VAL A 217 -14.02 -27.88 -20.51
N THR A 218 -14.83 -28.56 -21.29
CA THR A 218 -14.38 -29.19 -22.53
C THR A 218 -14.47 -28.20 -23.67
N VAL A 219 -13.34 -27.93 -24.32
CA VAL A 219 -13.22 -26.97 -25.42
C VAL A 219 -12.88 -27.72 -26.70
N ARG A 220 -13.66 -27.51 -27.75
CA ARG A 220 -13.37 -28.01 -29.10
C ARG A 220 -12.99 -26.85 -30.01
N ASN A 221 -11.88 -27.00 -30.74
CA ASN A 221 -11.50 -26.08 -31.79
C ASN A 221 -12.20 -26.44 -33.10
N VAL A 222 -13.16 -25.62 -33.52
CA VAL A 222 -13.91 -25.78 -34.78
C VAL A 222 -13.31 -24.98 -35.94
N GLY A 223 -12.23 -24.25 -35.69
CA GLY A 223 -11.47 -23.54 -36.71
C GLY A 223 -10.58 -24.47 -37.54
N THR A 224 -9.98 -23.92 -38.60
CA THR A 224 -9.09 -24.64 -39.52
C THR A 224 -7.62 -24.60 -39.11
N THR A 225 -7.25 -23.77 -38.13
CA THR A 225 -5.90 -23.66 -37.57
C THR A 225 -5.87 -24.15 -36.13
N ALA A 226 -4.70 -24.53 -35.62
CA ALA A 226 -4.56 -24.88 -34.20
C ALA A 226 -4.77 -23.65 -33.31
N PHE A 227 -5.49 -23.84 -32.22
CA PHE A 227 -5.53 -22.89 -31.11
C PHE A 227 -4.31 -23.13 -30.23
N ASP A 228 -3.69 -22.05 -29.79
CA ASP A 228 -2.61 -22.08 -28.83
C ASP A 228 -2.64 -20.75 -28.10
N GLY A 229 -2.90 -20.81 -26.80
CA GLY A 229 -3.19 -19.64 -25.99
C GLY A 229 -3.49 -19.99 -24.55
N GLN A 230 -3.72 -18.95 -23.77
CA GLN A 230 -3.92 -19.02 -22.34
C GLN A 230 -5.41 -18.95 -21.99
N PHE A 231 -5.83 -19.87 -21.13
CA PHE A 231 -7.12 -19.89 -20.46
C PHE A 231 -6.96 -19.26 -19.07
N VAL A 232 -7.92 -18.43 -18.67
CA VAL A 232 -7.87 -17.69 -17.40
C VAL A 232 -9.18 -17.90 -16.65
N TYR A 233 -9.09 -18.50 -15.46
CA TYR A 233 -10.19 -18.52 -14.51
C TYR A 233 -10.24 -17.18 -13.77
N ARG A 234 -11.42 -16.56 -13.76
CA ARG A 234 -11.66 -15.24 -13.18
C ARG A 234 -12.82 -15.26 -12.21
N LEU A 235 -12.69 -14.47 -11.15
CA LEU A 235 -13.77 -14.14 -10.23
C LEU A 235 -13.96 -12.62 -10.21
N ASN A 236 -15.17 -12.15 -10.52
CA ASN A 236 -15.50 -10.74 -10.73
C ASN A 236 -14.52 -10.01 -11.66
N GLY A 237 -14.08 -10.69 -12.72
CA GLY A 237 -13.09 -10.18 -13.68
C GLY A 237 -11.63 -10.30 -13.23
N THR A 238 -11.35 -10.51 -11.95
CA THR A 238 -9.99 -10.70 -11.42
C THR A 238 -9.46 -12.08 -11.79
N ALA A 239 -8.26 -12.15 -12.37
CA ALA A 239 -7.62 -13.42 -12.69
C ALA A 239 -7.13 -14.13 -11.41
N VAL A 240 -7.61 -15.36 -11.22
CA VAL A 240 -7.24 -16.22 -10.09
C VAL A 240 -6.20 -17.24 -10.52
N ALA A 241 -6.41 -17.90 -11.67
CA ALA A 241 -5.48 -18.89 -12.19
C ALA A 241 -5.39 -18.84 -13.71
N THR A 242 -4.27 -19.30 -14.25
CA THR A 242 -4.05 -19.38 -15.71
C THR A 242 -3.52 -20.73 -16.14
N GLN A 243 -3.82 -21.12 -17.38
CA GLN A 243 -3.33 -22.35 -17.97
C GLN A 243 -3.17 -22.20 -19.48
N SER A 244 -1.98 -22.52 -20.01
CA SER A 244 -1.73 -22.49 -21.46
C SER A 244 -1.97 -23.86 -22.08
N ARG A 245 -2.67 -23.91 -23.22
CA ARG A 245 -2.93 -25.16 -23.96
C ARG A 245 -2.94 -24.95 -25.47
N ASN A 246 -2.42 -25.96 -26.18
CA ASN A 246 -2.60 -26.14 -27.61
C ASN A 246 -3.79 -27.07 -27.88
N ILE A 247 -4.70 -26.65 -28.75
CA ILE A 247 -5.85 -27.43 -29.22
C ILE A 247 -5.80 -27.46 -30.76
N PRO A 248 -5.32 -28.55 -31.37
CA PRO A 248 -5.30 -28.68 -32.83
C PRO A 248 -6.68 -28.51 -33.45
N SER A 249 -6.73 -28.14 -34.73
CA SER A 249 -7.99 -28.01 -35.49
C SER A 249 -8.80 -29.31 -35.41
N GLY A 250 -10.10 -29.18 -35.16
CA GLY A 250 -11.05 -30.28 -35.04
C GLY A 250 -10.99 -31.07 -33.73
N GLN A 251 -9.94 -30.91 -32.91
CA GLN A 251 -9.75 -31.62 -31.65
C GLN A 251 -10.46 -30.92 -30.48
N GLN A 252 -10.66 -31.68 -29.40
CA GLN A 252 -11.16 -31.18 -28.13
C GLN A 252 -10.19 -31.47 -26.99
N ARG A 253 -10.19 -30.62 -25.96
CA ARG A 253 -9.42 -30.77 -24.73
C ARG A 253 -10.25 -30.28 -23.55
N THR A 254 -10.15 -30.97 -22.43
CA THR A 254 -10.68 -30.47 -21.16
C THR A 254 -9.64 -29.56 -20.51
N ILE A 255 -10.06 -28.34 -20.22
CA ILE A 255 -9.29 -27.35 -19.46
C ILE A 255 -9.77 -27.47 -18.03
N SER A 256 -8.85 -27.70 -17.10
CA SER A 256 -9.19 -27.90 -15.69
C SER A 256 -8.23 -27.12 -14.80
N PHE A 257 -8.80 -26.47 -13.78
CA PHE A 257 -8.10 -25.79 -12.72
C PHE A 257 -8.51 -26.41 -11.39
N GLU A 258 -7.52 -26.66 -10.54
CA GLU A 258 -7.73 -26.91 -9.12
C GLU A 258 -7.45 -25.60 -8.39
N ILE A 259 -8.49 -25.02 -7.80
CA ILE A 259 -8.44 -23.70 -7.16
C ILE A 259 -8.64 -23.89 -5.66
N ALA A 260 -7.66 -23.50 -4.85
CA ALA A 260 -7.89 -23.37 -3.42
C ALA A 260 -8.60 -22.05 -3.11
N TYR A 261 -9.44 -22.02 -2.08
CA TYR A 261 -10.06 -20.76 -1.63
C TYR A 261 -9.02 -19.67 -1.33
N ALA A 262 -7.85 -20.04 -0.79
CA ALA A 262 -6.74 -19.13 -0.56
C ALA A 262 -6.20 -18.46 -1.85
N ASP A 263 -6.30 -19.10 -3.02
CA ASP A 263 -5.95 -18.47 -4.30
C ASP A 263 -6.93 -17.34 -4.65
N ILE A 264 -8.22 -17.56 -4.37
CA ILE A 264 -9.28 -16.57 -4.59
C ILE A 264 -9.10 -15.39 -3.65
N GLU A 265 -8.83 -15.64 -2.37
CA GLU A 265 -8.51 -14.61 -1.39
C GLU A 265 -7.36 -13.75 -1.88
N ARG A 266 -6.19 -14.36 -2.14
CA ARG A 266 -5.00 -13.63 -2.61
C ARG A 266 -5.27 -12.76 -3.83
N ALA A 267 -6.12 -13.22 -4.76
CA ALA A 267 -6.42 -12.49 -5.97
C ALA A 267 -7.40 -11.32 -5.76
N ALA A 268 -8.47 -11.51 -4.99
CA ALA A 268 -9.64 -10.64 -5.01
C ALA A 268 -9.94 -9.90 -3.70
N GLN A 269 -9.01 -9.85 -2.74
CA GLN A 269 -9.24 -9.20 -1.44
C GLN A 269 -9.68 -7.72 -1.52
N PRO A 270 -10.60 -7.28 -0.63
CA PRO A 270 -11.23 -8.08 0.42
C PRO A 270 -12.40 -8.94 -0.10
N LEU A 271 -12.56 -10.15 0.42
CA LEU A 271 -13.72 -10.99 0.15
C LEU A 271 -14.79 -10.72 1.21
N SER A 272 -15.99 -10.34 0.76
CA SER A 272 -17.20 -10.33 1.58
C SER A 272 -18.16 -11.40 1.10
N THR A 273 -19.06 -11.86 1.98
CA THR A 273 -20.09 -12.81 1.57
C THR A 273 -21.02 -12.16 0.54
N ARG A 274 -20.95 -12.58 -0.72
CA ARG A 274 -21.74 -12.01 -1.82
C ARG A 274 -21.85 -12.95 -3.02
N THR A 275 -22.89 -12.76 -3.82
CA THR A 275 -22.94 -13.28 -5.18
C THR A 275 -21.93 -12.55 -6.05
N SER A 276 -21.14 -13.33 -6.77
CA SER A 276 -20.07 -12.90 -7.67
C SER A 276 -20.23 -13.60 -9.01
N THR A 277 -19.61 -13.09 -10.05
CA THR A 277 -19.57 -13.77 -11.35
C THR A 277 -18.22 -14.46 -11.50
N GLN A 278 -18.25 -15.76 -11.75
CA GLN A 278 -17.07 -16.49 -12.18
C GLN A 278 -17.10 -16.69 -13.69
N SER A 279 -15.92 -16.73 -14.30
CA SER A 279 -15.81 -16.97 -15.73
C SER A 279 -14.51 -17.68 -16.09
N LEU A 280 -14.56 -18.41 -17.20
CA LEU A 280 -13.39 -18.95 -17.86
C LEU A 280 -13.23 -18.25 -19.21
N THR A 281 -12.08 -17.62 -19.40
CA THR A 281 -11.85 -16.70 -20.53
C THR A 281 -10.60 -17.08 -21.33
N VAL A 282 -10.55 -16.61 -22.58
CA VAL A 282 -9.36 -16.60 -23.44
C VAL A 282 -9.22 -15.20 -24.03
N GLY A 283 -8.16 -14.49 -23.66
CA GLY A 283 -8.08 -13.04 -23.88
C GLY A 283 -9.32 -12.38 -23.28
N ASN A 284 -10.05 -11.63 -24.12
CA ASN A 284 -11.29 -10.95 -23.71
C ASN A 284 -12.57 -11.76 -23.96
N ALA A 285 -12.48 -12.96 -24.54
CA ALA A 285 -13.64 -13.78 -24.84
C ALA A 285 -14.01 -14.67 -23.65
N SER A 286 -15.28 -14.63 -23.24
CA SER A 286 -15.84 -15.56 -22.25
C SER A 286 -16.24 -16.87 -22.90
N LEU A 287 -15.73 -17.98 -22.38
CA LEU A 287 -16.05 -19.34 -22.82
C LEU A 287 -17.17 -19.97 -21.99
N ALA A 288 -17.21 -19.63 -20.70
CA ALA A 288 -18.23 -20.00 -19.74
C ALA A 288 -18.29 -18.93 -18.65
N SER A 289 -19.49 -18.64 -18.16
CA SER A 289 -19.71 -17.65 -17.09
C SER A 289 -20.95 -18.02 -16.32
N GLU A 290 -20.86 -18.04 -14.99
CA GLU A 290 -21.96 -18.34 -14.09
C GLU A 290 -21.85 -17.49 -12.82
N ASP A 291 -22.96 -17.35 -12.11
CA ASP A 291 -22.95 -16.75 -10.78
C ASP A 291 -22.46 -17.76 -9.74
N VAL A 292 -21.81 -17.24 -8.70
CA VAL A 292 -21.24 -18.02 -7.60
C VAL A 292 -21.39 -17.27 -6.30
N THR A 293 -21.76 -17.97 -5.23
CA THR A 293 -21.74 -17.37 -3.89
C THR A 293 -20.34 -17.53 -3.31
N VAL A 294 -19.72 -16.43 -2.91
CA VAL A 294 -18.40 -16.43 -2.26
C VAL A 294 -18.61 -16.06 -0.81
N HIS A 295 -18.11 -16.88 0.12
CA HIS A 295 -18.24 -16.66 1.57
C HIS A 295 -16.95 -16.11 2.16
N GLY A 296 -16.84 -14.78 2.26
CA GLY A 296 -15.70 -14.12 2.90
C GLY A 296 -15.84 -13.97 4.42
N ARG A 297 -14.72 -13.76 5.11
CA ARG A 297 -14.68 -13.47 6.55
C ARG A 297 -15.36 -12.14 6.86
N ILE A 298 -16.05 -12.10 8.00
CA ILE A 298 -16.38 -10.85 8.67
C ILE A 298 -15.14 -10.47 9.46
N GLU A 299 -14.44 -9.41 9.09
CA GLU A 299 -13.32 -8.90 9.89
C GLU A 299 -13.88 -8.32 11.21
N ASP A 300 -13.60 -9.00 12.32
CA ASP A 300 -13.67 -8.38 13.64
C ASP A 300 -12.48 -7.41 13.75
N THR A 301 -12.73 -6.13 13.52
CA THR A 301 -11.74 -5.06 13.76
C THR A 301 -11.42 -4.96 15.26
N HIS A 302 -10.51 -5.80 15.75
CA HIS A 302 -9.82 -5.57 17.00
C HIS A 302 -8.78 -4.47 16.79
N THR A 303 -9.21 -3.23 17.00
CA THR A 303 -8.28 -2.11 17.15
C THR A 303 -7.68 -2.22 18.56
N GLU A 304 -6.49 -2.82 18.67
CA GLU A 304 -5.71 -2.68 19.90
C GLU A 304 -5.39 -1.19 20.09
N SER A 305 -5.95 -0.61 21.15
CA SER A 305 -5.61 0.74 21.59
C SER A 305 -4.12 0.77 21.94
N PRO A 306 -3.30 1.62 21.28
CA PRO A 306 -1.88 1.70 21.62
C PRO A 306 -1.74 2.17 23.07
N THR A 307 -0.94 1.46 23.86
CA THR A 307 -0.57 1.88 25.20
C THR A 307 0.04 3.29 25.16
N PRO A 308 -0.40 4.23 26.01
CA PRO A 308 0.12 5.60 25.97
C PRO A 308 1.63 5.61 26.26
N ARG A 309 2.41 6.08 25.27
CA ARG A 309 3.86 6.25 25.38
C ARG A 309 4.16 7.53 26.16
N GLN A 310 5.19 7.49 27.01
CA GLN A 310 5.70 8.67 27.73
C GLN A 310 6.03 9.81 26.77
N ALA A 311 5.84 11.07 27.17
CA ALA A 311 6.13 12.24 26.34
C ALA A 311 7.61 12.26 25.90
N ALA A 312 7.86 12.66 24.64
CA ALA A 312 9.22 12.79 24.12
C ALA A 312 10.00 13.89 24.87
N ASN A 313 11.30 13.73 25.00
CA ASN A 313 12.21 14.77 25.48
C ASN A 313 13.39 14.88 24.53
N PHE A 314 13.97 16.08 24.38
CA PHE A 314 15.13 16.28 23.49
C PHE A 314 16.44 15.67 24.04
N THR A 315 16.39 14.99 25.19
CA THR A 315 17.51 14.26 25.80
C THR A 315 17.59 12.85 25.21
N ASN A 316 18.79 12.42 24.80
CA ASN A 316 19.06 11.05 24.36
C ASN A 316 19.10 10.13 25.59
N ASP A 317 17.93 9.73 26.09
CA ASP A 317 17.89 8.75 27.18
C ASP A 317 17.79 7.35 26.58
N SER A 318 18.96 6.74 26.37
CA SER A 318 19.06 5.28 26.22
C SER A 318 18.72 4.67 27.58
N ALA A 319 17.54 4.04 27.68
CA ALA A 319 17.04 3.15 28.75
C ALA A 319 17.62 3.30 30.18
N GLY A 320 16.77 3.71 31.13
CA GLY A 320 17.00 3.51 32.57
C GLY A 320 15.98 4.21 33.49
N ASP A 321 14.99 3.44 33.95
CA ASP A 321 14.07 3.54 35.12
C ASP A 321 13.43 4.88 35.60
N PRO A 322 12.22 4.81 36.21
CA PRO A 322 11.35 5.95 36.44
C PRO A 322 11.48 6.52 37.86
N GLU A 323 11.70 7.83 37.98
CA GLU A 323 11.00 8.68 38.96
C GLU A 323 11.34 10.16 38.76
N ALA A 324 10.31 10.97 38.57
CA ALA A 324 10.06 12.22 39.29
C ALA A 324 9.10 13.12 38.50
N SER A 325 7.98 13.41 39.16
CA SER A 325 6.97 14.40 38.79
C SER A 325 7.54 15.78 38.43
N ARG A 326 6.93 16.48 37.45
CA ARG A 326 6.37 17.84 37.65
C ARG A 326 5.75 18.44 36.36
N ALA A 327 4.55 19.00 36.57
CA ALA A 327 3.91 20.16 35.92
C ALA A 327 3.96 20.27 34.39
N THR A 328 2.81 20.01 33.76
CA THR A 328 2.49 20.40 32.38
C THR A 328 2.40 21.92 32.26
N CYS A 329 3.42 22.53 31.66
CA CYS A 329 3.38 23.91 31.19
C CYS A 329 3.49 23.85 29.66
N GLU A 330 2.40 24.12 28.95
CA GLU A 330 2.48 24.37 27.50
C GLU A 330 3.24 25.67 27.27
N ARG A 331 4.48 25.56 26.78
CA ARG A 331 5.41 26.70 26.61
C ARG A 331 5.63 27.03 25.14
N GLY A 332 5.56 28.32 24.82
CA GLY A 332 6.19 28.89 23.63
C GLY A 332 7.70 29.09 23.84
N PHE A 333 8.44 29.14 22.72
CA PHE A 333 9.91 29.15 22.65
C PHE A 333 10.61 30.25 23.45
N PHE A 334 10.03 31.44 23.63
CA PHE A 334 10.70 32.55 24.34
C PHE A 334 10.47 32.59 25.87
N SER A 335 10.22 31.46 26.55
CA SER A 335 9.88 31.46 27.99
C SER A 335 11.07 31.14 28.92
N ARG A 336 11.24 31.91 30.01
CA ARG A 336 12.04 31.50 31.19
C ARG A 336 11.14 30.77 32.20
N CYS A 337 11.69 29.80 32.92
CA CYS A 337 11.04 29.24 34.12
C CYS A 337 11.33 30.13 35.32
N GLY A 338 10.29 30.51 36.05
CA GLY A 338 10.42 31.17 37.35
C GLY A 338 10.37 32.69 37.27
N GLU A 339 9.17 33.23 37.44
CA GLU A 339 8.97 34.45 38.22
C GLU A 339 7.62 34.36 38.95
N LYS A 340 7.55 35.01 40.11
CA LYS A 340 6.74 34.65 41.28
C LYS A 340 5.23 34.54 41.05
N THR A 341 4.62 33.68 41.86
CA THR A 341 3.18 33.54 42.11
C THR A 341 2.46 34.88 42.17
N ILE A 342 1.55 35.10 41.23
CA ILE A 342 0.46 36.05 41.43
C ILE A 342 -0.64 35.31 42.21
N ASP A 343 -1.12 36.01 43.21
CA ASP A 343 -1.90 35.61 44.37
C ASP A 343 -3.21 34.87 44.05
N GLN A 344 -3.58 33.94 44.93
CA GLN A 344 -4.84 33.21 44.95
C GLN A 344 -5.98 34.16 45.37
N MET A 345 -6.44 35.07 44.50
CA MET A 345 -7.70 35.78 44.76
C MET A 345 -8.39 36.36 43.51
N THR A 346 -8.26 35.73 42.34
CA THR A 346 -9.01 36.19 41.14
C THR A 346 -9.36 35.06 40.17
N LEU A 347 -9.86 33.93 40.67
CA LEU A 347 -10.41 32.84 39.85
C LEU A 347 -11.56 32.13 40.60
N THR A 348 -12.50 32.93 41.11
CA THR A 348 -13.82 32.46 41.55
C THR A 348 -14.89 33.37 40.96
N LEU A 349 -14.88 33.54 39.65
CA LEU A 349 -15.97 34.10 38.86
C LEU A 349 -15.63 33.82 37.40
N ILE A 350 -16.59 33.35 36.61
CA ILE A 350 -16.44 32.85 35.22
C ILE A 350 -16.12 31.34 35.15
N GLY A 351 -17.06 30.53 35.65
CA GLY A 351 -17.07 29.07 35.46
C GLY A 351 -18.42 28.39 35.73
N THR A 352 -19.51 29.16 35.88
CA THR A 352 -20.87 28.66 36.14
C THR A 352 -21.95 29.48 35.42
N LEU A 353 -21.70 29.94 34.19
CA LEU A 353 -22.70 30.67 33.39
C LEU A 353 -22.76 30.26 31.90
N SER A 354 -22.27 29.07 31.55
CA SER A 354 -22.33 28.56 30.16
C SER A 354 -23.20 27.31 29.99
N SER A 355 -23.71 26.73 31.08
CA SER A 355 -24.47 25.47 31.03
C SER A 355 -26.00 25.63 31.06
N VAL A 356 -26.50 26.87 31.06
CA VAL A 356 -27.96 27.15 31.07
C VAL A 356 -28.47 27.69 29.73
N VAL A 357 -27.59 28.17 28.84
CA VAL A 357 -28.00 28.76 27.54
C VAL A 357 -28.07 27.71 26.41
N ALA A 358 -27.42 26.56 26.54
CA ALA A 358 -27.51 25.48 25.54
C ALA A 358 -28.78 24.60 25.70
N ILE A 359 -29.41 24.57 26.88
CA ILE A 359 -30.63 23.78 27.12
C ILE A 359 -31.91 24.54 26.70
N LEU A 360 -31.85 25.87 26.58
CA LEU A 360 -32.99 26.69 26.12
C LEU A 360 -33.08 26.85 24.60
N TYR A 361 -32.01 26.58 23.84
CA TYR A 361 -32.01 26.74 22.37
C TYR A 361 -32.54 25.49 21.63
N GLU A 362 -32.45 24.30 22.21
CA GLU A 362 -33.08 23.09 21.63
C GLU A 362 -34.58 22.93 21.96
N MET A 363 -35.13 23.66 22.94
CA MET A 363 -36.57 23.66 23.22
C MET A 363 -37.40 24.65 22.37
N LEU A 364 -36.77 25.50 21.56
CA LEU A 364 -37.45 26.54 20.77
C LEU A 364 -37.26 26.42 19.24
N SER A 365 -36.57 25.38 18.76
CA SER A 365 -36.31 25.16 17.33
C SER A 365 -37.08 23.97 16.74
N GLY A 366 -37.95 23.32 17.52
CA GLY A 366 -38.75 22.18 17.09
C GLY A 366 -40.16 22.57 16.64
N THR A 367 -40.29 22.97 15.38
CA THR A 367 -41.45 22.74 14.49
C THR A 367 -41.01 22.81 13.04
#